data_AF-A0A502GN64-F1
#
_entry.id   AF-A0A502GN64-F1
#
_cell.length_a   1.000
_cell.length_b   1.000
_cell.length_c   1.000
_cell.angle_alpha   90.00
_cell.angle_beta   90.00
_cell.angle_gamma   90.00
#
_symmetry.space_group_name_H-M   'P 1'
#
loop_
_entity.id
_entity.type
_entity.pdbx_description
1 polymer ?
#
loop_
_entity_poly.entity_id
_entity_poly.type
_entity_poly.pdbx_seq_one_letter_code
_entity_poly.pdbx_strand_id
1 'polypeptide(L)' 'MSHNIRKKVTWTCPPGLGRFAALDHWVRAAEDEGWSDAEVQQVLDEVVEAEDDKSGHEVLAYYSARP' A
#
# COMPACT_ATOMS: atom_id res chain seq x y z
N MET A 1 11.87 2.83 -7.38
CA MET A 1 11.47 3.38 -6.07
C MET A 1 12.24 2.63 -4.99
N SER A 2 12.70 3.32 -3.94
CA SER A 2 13.42 2.69 -2.82
C SER A 2 12.48 2.58 -1.63
N HIS A 3 12.05 1.37 -1.30
CA HIS A 3 11.18 1.13 -0.14
C HIS A 3 12.01 1.19 1.15
N ASN A 4 11.79 2.24 1.95
CA ASN A 4 12.54 2.46 3.20
C ASN A 4 11.89 1.77 4.42
N ILE A 5 10.65 1.29 4.29
CA ILE A 5 9.91 0.61 5.35
C ILE A 5 9.85 -0.90 5.05
N ARG A 6 10.21 -1.73 6.03
CA ARG A 6 10.14 -3.20 5.94
C ARG A 6 8.89 -3.81 6.56
N LYS A 7 8.15 -3.05 7.38
CA LYS A 7 6.88 -3.47 7.99
C LYS A 7 5.90 -3.89 6.90
N LYS A 8 5.05 -4.88 7.18
CA LYS A 8 4.05 -5.43 6.24
C LYS A 8 2.67 -5.41 6.89
N VAL A 9 1.64 -5.11 6.11
CA VAL A 9 0.23 -5.20 6.51
C VAL A 9 -0.30 -6.59 6.15
N THR A 10 -1.09 -7.20 7.02
CA THR A 10 -1.86 -8.40 6.69
C THR A 10 -3.08 -8.02 5.86
N TRP A 11 -2.88 -7.85 4.56
CA TRP A 11 -3.94 -7.41 3.66
C TRP A 11 -3.90 -8.13 2.32
N THR A 12 -5.07 -8.32 1.72
CA THR A 12 -5.23 -8.86 0.37
C THR A 12 -6.06 -7.90 -0.45
N CYS A 13 -5.56 -7.50 -1.62
CA CYS A 13 -6.23 -6.54 -2.48
C CYS A 13 -7.58 -7.10 -2.98
N PRO A 14 -8.71 -6.41 -2.76
CA PRO A 14 -9.97 -6.78 -3.37
C PRO A 14 -9.88 -6.73 -4.91
N PRO A 15 -10.46 -7.71 -5.62
CA PRO A 15 -10.37 -7.77 -7.07
C PRO A 15 -11.15 -6.62 -7.73
N GLY A 16 -10.66 -6.15 -8.88
CA GLY A 16 -11.36 -5.16 -9.72
C GLY A 16 -11.22 -3.71 -9.27
N LEU A 17 -10.44 -3.43 -8.22
CA LEU A 17 -10.11 -2.07 -7.82
C LEU A 17 -8.99 -1.48 -8.68
N GLY A 18 -9.05 -0.17 -8.94
CA GLY A 18 -7.89 0.61 -9.38
C GLY A 18 -7.03 1.04 -8.19
N ARG A 19 -5.83 1.58 -8.44
CA ARG A 19 -4.81 1.74 -7.37
C ARG A 19 -5.25 2.62 -6.19
N PHE A 20 -6.03 3.68 -6.45
CA PHE A 20 -6.48 4.58 -5.38
C PHE A 20 -7.61 4.00 -4.54
N ALA A 21 -8.51 3.21 -5.15
CA ALA A 21 -9.52 2.47 -4.40
C ALA A 21 -8.86 1.35 -3.58
N ALA A 22 -7.88 0.65 -4.15
CA ALA A 22 -7.08 -0.32 -3.42
C ALA A 22 -6.31 0.32 -2.25
N LEU A 23 -5.75 1.51 -2.45
CA LEU A 23 -5.04 2.29 -1.42
C LEU A 23 -5.95 2.68 -0.25
N ASP A 24 -7.17 3.18 -0.49
CA ASP A 24 -8.13 3.50 0.58
C ASP A 24 -8.43 2.27 1.48
N HIS A 25 -8.60 1.09 0.87
CA HIS A 25 -8.77 -0.15 1.61
C HIS A 25 -7.50 -0.60 2.35
N TRP A 26 -6.32 -0.38 1.76
CA TRP A 26 -5.05 -0.72 2.38
C TRP A 26 -4.75 0.17 3.59
N VAL A 27 -5.01 1.48 3.51
CA VAL A 27 -4.82 2.45 4.61
C VAL A 27 -5.60 2.03 5.84
N ARG A 28 -6.87 1.64 5.69
CA ARG A 28 -7.69 1.16 6.82
C ARG A 28 -7.09 -0.07 7.49
N ALA A 29 -6.60 -1.03 6.71
CA ALA A 29 -5.94 -2.21 7.26
C ALA A 29 -4.61 -1.86 7.96
N ALA A 30 -3.87 -0.88 7.44
CA ALA A 30 -2.64 -0.39 8.05
C ALA A 30 -2.93 0.30 9.41
N GLU A 31 -3.96 1.14 9.47
CA GLU A 31 -4.43 1.80 10.70
C GLU A 31 -4.87 0.78 11.76
N ASP A 32 -5.65 -0.24 11.36
CA ASP A 32 -6.06 -1.33 12.24
C ASP A 32 -4.87 -2.12 12.83
N GLU A 33 -3.75 -2.19 12.08
CA GLU A 33 -2.49 -2.80 12.52
C GLU A 33 -1.51 -1.81 13.18
N GLY A 34 -1.96 -0.59 13.50
CA GLY A 34 -1.17 0.41 14.19
C GLY A 34 0.03 0.90 13.39
N TRP A 35 -0.12 1.07 12.08
CA TRP A 35 0.82 1.85 11.29
C TRP A 35 0.72 3.32 11.66
N SER A 36 1.86 3.99 11.72
CA SER A 36 1.90 5.43 11.97
C SER A 36 1.55 6.22 10.72
N ASP A 37 1.06 7.45 10.91
CA ASP A 37 0.76 8.38 9.82
C ASP A 37 1.94 8.55 8.86
N ALA A 38 3.17 8.64 9.39
CA ALA A 38 4.38 8.78 8.56
C ALA A 38 4.66 7.54 7.69
N GLU A 39 4.42 6.34 8.23
CA GLU A 39 4.58 5.11 7.45
C GLU A 39 3.50 4.98 6.36
N VAL A 40 2.27 5.37 6.67
CA VAL A 40 1.15 5.37 5.72
C VAL A 40 1.38 6.41 4.62
N GLN A 41 1.85 7.62 4.97
CA GLN A 41 2.15 8.68 4.00
C GLN A 41 3.21 8.25 2.99
N GLN A 42 4.25 7.53 3.41
CA GLN A 42 5.23 6.99 2.47
C GLN A 42 4.59 6.05 1.43
N VAL A 43 3.69 5.16 1.83
CA VAL A 43 3.01 4.25 0.88
C VAL A 43 2.06 5.02 -0.04
N LEU A 44 1.39 6.04 0.50
CA LEU A 44 0.55 6.97 -0.26
C LEU A 44 1.34 7.65 -1.37
N ASP A 45 2.50 8.24 -1.04
CA ASP A 45 3.38 8.91 -2.00
C ASP A 45 3.80 7.95 -3.11
N GLU A 46 4.28 6.75 -2.75
CA GLU A 46 4.73 5.75 -3.73
C GLU A 46 3.60 5.28 -4.67
N VAL A 47 2.36 5.14 -4.18
CA VAL A 47 1.20 4.77 -5.03
C VAL A 47 0.74 5.93 -5.92
N VAL A 48 0.80 7.17 -5.42
CA VAL A 48 0.43 8.37 -6.19
C VAL A 48 1.45 8.64 -7.30
N GLU A 49 2.74 8.45 -7.02
CA GLU A 49 3.84 8.60 -7.98
C GLU A 49 3.93 7.46 -9.00
N ALA A 50 3.20 6.36 -8.78
CA ALA A 50 3.14 5.26 -9.73
C ALA A 50 2.49 5.68 -11.06
N GLU A 51 3.09 5.25 -12.17
CA GLU A 51 2.70 5.64 -13.53
C GLU A 51 1.28 5.16 -13.90
N ASP A 52 0.87 4.01 -13.36
CA ASP A 52 -0.39 3.35 -13.70
C ASP A 52 -0.93 2.48 -12.55
N ASP A 53 -2.10 1.88 -12.77
CA ASP A 53 -2.72 1.00 -11.78
C ASP A 53 -1.89 -0.24 -11.46
N LYS A 54 -1.15 -0.76 -12.45
CA LYS A 54 -0.31 -1.93 -12.26
C LYS A 54 0.83 -1.63 -11.30
N SER A 55 1.58 -0.57 -11.56
CA SER A 55 2.69 -0.11 -10.71
C SER A 55 2.21 0.27 -9.31
N GLY A 56 1.05 0.92 -9.19
CA GLY A 56 0.44 1.19 -7.89
C GLY A 56 0.08 -0.09 -7.11
N HIS A 57 -0.43 -1.11 -7.79
CA HIS A 57 -0.68 -2.41 -7.16
C HIS A 57 0.59 -3.15 -6.76
N GLU A 58 1.69 -3.00 -7.51
CA GLU A 58 2.99 -3.58 -7.15
C GLU A 58 3.54 -2.98 -5.86
N VAL A 59 3.36 -1.67 -5.64
CA VAL A 59 3.69 -1.01 -4.36
C VAL A 59 2.85 -1.59 -3.21
N LEU A 60 1.52 -1.65 -3.36
CA LEU A 60 0.64 -2.21 -2.33
C LEU A 60 0.95 -3.69 -2.06
N ALA A 61 1.28 -4.46 -3.10
CA ALA A 61 1.70 -5.85 -2.96
C ALA A 61 3.02 -5.96 -2.20
N TYR A 62 4.00 -5.09 -2.46
CA TYR A 62 5.24 -5.06 -1.69
C TYR A 62 4.95 -4.87 -0.20
N TYR A 63 4.10 -3.91 0.18
CA TYR A 63 3.77 -3.64 1.58
C TYR A 63 2.80 -4.63 2.23
N SER A 64 2.28 -5.60 1.46
CA SER A 64 1.34 -6.62 1.95
C SER A 64 1.87 -8.05 1.81
N ALA A 65 3.00 -8.24 1.12
CA ALA A 65 3.64 -9.53 0.95
C ALA A 65 4.20 -10.00 2.31
N ARG A 66 3.50 -10.95 2.93
CA ARG A 66 4.09 -11.77 3.99
C ARG A 66 5.19 -12.67 3.40
N PRO A 67 6.27 -12.94 4.14
CA PRO A 67 7.20 -14.02 3.78
C PRO A 67 6.52 -15.40 3.77
#